data_AF-A0A0N0TV77-F1
#
_entry.id   AF-A0A0N0TV77-F1
#
_cell.length_a   1.000
_cell.length_b   1.000
_cell.length_c   1.000
_cell.angle_alpha   90.00
_cell.angle_beta   90.00
_cell.angle_gamma   90.00
#
_symmetry.space_group_name_H-M   'P 1'
#
loop_
_entity.id
_entity.type
_entity.pdbx_description
1 polymer ?
#
loop_
_entity_poly.entity_id
_entity_poly.type
_entity_poly.pdbx_seq_one_letter_code
_entity_poly.pdbx_strand_id
1 'polypeptide(L)'
;MSTSAPPRPTTTSAPVRSRSASPFTGVRAVVAVLMAAVAGTALLDAPAPTAVPPPTPTPAATTAAAAEAVSTAAAPGAPAASTPVHFTGKAFDTCEAPSVETMRAWRGSPYGAVGIYFAGRGRGCPGQRELGPDWVASVQAMGWRLLPVFVGSQAPCVEAPAKKPFAIGSDPWGQGTREAGDAVRAARALGLGTSSPLYLDIESYRRGDAPCAATALSFVRAWNREVRRLGYLPGFYSSADTGVRDIEAQRKAGTADLPAVMWFARWLGKPALATEAALAPAAWTPHARIHQYAGNVAESYGGHRLVIDRNAVDAPVARLATARAGASSSVRTPSPAATGAPARP
;
A
#
# COMPACT_ATOMS: atom_id res chain seq x y z
N MET A 1 53.99 14.70 -74.28
CA MET A 1 54.10 14.55 -72.82
C MET A 1 52.69 14.49 -72.27
N SER A 2 52.38 13.40 -71.59
CA SER A 2 51.03 12.94 -71.24
C SER A 2 50.45 13.64 -70.03
N THR A 3 49.15 13.94 -70.07
CA THR A 3 48.24 13.86 -68.92
C THR A 3 46.79 13.86 -69.43
N SER A 4 46.11 12.71 -69.40
CA SER A 4 44.64 12.65 -69.49
C SER A 4 44.12 11.86 -68.29
N ALA A 5 43.32 12.54 -67.48
CA ALA A 5 42.67 12.02 -66.28
C ALA A 5 41.50 11.08 -66.63
N PRO A 6 41.19 10.08 -65.77
CA PRO A 6 40.01 9.23 -65.94
C PRO A 6 38.72 9.92 -65.45
N PRO A 7 37.54 9.52 -65.97
CA PRO A 7 36.28 10.21 -65.72
C PRO A 7 35.65 9.88 -64.35
N ARG A 8 34.95 10.88 -63.77
CA ARG A 8 34.09 10.74 -62.59
C ARG A 8 32.82 9.94 -62.91
N PRO A 9 32.37 9.05 -62.02
CA PRO A 9 31.05 8.44 -62.12
C PRO A 9 29.96 9.38 -61.59
N THR A 10 28.89 9.51 -62.37
CA THR A 10 27.61 10.14 -62.04
C THR A 10 26.77 9.20 -61.16
N THR A 11 26.51 9.59 -59.91
CA THR A 11 25.53 8.91 -59.07
C THR A 11 24.17 9.60 -59.19
N THR A 12 23.28 8.97 -59.94
CA THR A 12 21.85 9.28 -60.00
C THR A 12 21.19 8.92 -58.66
N SER A 13 20.68 9.91 -57.96
CA SER A 13 19.82 9.74 -56.79
C SER A 13 18.45 9.19 -57.21
N ALA A 14 18.14 7.97 -56.79
CA ALA A 14 16.78 7.42 -56.81
C ALA A 14 16.14 7.59 -55.41
N PRO A 15 14.85 7.97 -55.32
CA PRO A 15 14.19 8.16 -54.03
C PRO A 15 13.83 6.82 -53.40
N VAL A 16 14.38 6.52 -52.23
CA VAL A 16 13.92 5.39 -51.41
C VAL A 16 12.62 5.80 -50.71
N ARG A 17 11.55 5.11 -51.11
CA ARG A 17 10.20 5.18 -50.56
C ARG A 17 10.18 5.01 -49.05
N SER A 18 9.49 5.95 -48.40
CA SER A 18 8.96 5.82 -47.05
C SER A 18 8.09 4.56 -46.95
N ARG A 19 8.45 3.63 -46.06
CA ARG A 19 7.60 2.48 -45.71
C ARG A 19 6.78 2.83 -44.48
N SER A 20 5.57 3.30 -44.72
CA SER A 20 4.46 3.21 -43.77
C SER A 20 4.13 1.73 -43.56
N ALA A 21 4.14 1.27 -42.31
CA ALA A 21 3.68 -0.07 -41.93
C ALA A 21 2.78 0.01 -40.69
N SER A 22 1.48 0.03 -40.98
CA SER A 22 0.36 -0.51 -40.18
C SER A 22 -0.78 -0.69 -41.21
N PRO A 23 -1.70 -1.67 -41.09
CA PRO A 23 -2.14 -2.38 -39.88
C PRO A 23 -2.24 -3.91 -40.05
N PHE A 24 -2.38 -4.65 -38.94
CA PHE A 24 -2.96 -6.00 -38.98
C PHE A 24 -4.38 -5.97 -38.41
N THR A 25 -5.30 -6.26 -39.32
CA THR A 25 -6.72 -6.50 -39.10
C THR A 25 -6.96 -8.01 -39.04
N GLY A 26 -7.81 -8.47 -38.12
CA GLY A 26 -8.35 -9.84 -38.07
C GLY A 26 -9.36 -9.92 -36.92
N VAL A 27 -10.66 -9.61 -37.12
CA VAL A 27 -11.76 -10.52 -37.53
C VAL A 27 -12.06 -11.56 -36.43
N ARG A 28 -13.27 -11.84 -35.94
CA ARG A 28 -14.66 -11.33 -36.04
C ARG A 28 -15.44 -11.97 -34.86
N ALA A 29 -16.52 -11.31 -34.45
CA ALA A 29 -17.79 -11.82 -33.90
C ALA A 29 -17.87 -13.18 -33.16
N VAL A 30 -18.44 -13.16 -31.94
CA VAL A 30 -19.15 -14.28 -31.29
C VAL A 30 -20.52 -13.73 -30.88
N VAL A 31 -21.57 -13.96 -31.69
CA VAL A 31 -22.63 -14.97 -31.51
C VAL A 31 -23.43 -14.80 -30.21
N ALA A 32 -24.70 -14.41 -30.38
CA ALA A 32 -25.77 -14.52 -29.41
C ALA A 32 -26.24 -15.99 -29.29
N VAL A 33 -26.53 -16.46 -28.07
CA VAL A 33 -27.34 -17.66 -27.85
C VAL A 33 -28.35 -17.40 -26.71
N LEU A 34 -29.56 -17.88 -26.98
CA LEU A 34 -30.82 -17.79 -26.26
C LEU A 34 -30.82 -18.33 -24.82
N MET A 35 -31.80 -17.80 -24.07
CA MET A 35 -32.41 -18.33 -22.85
C MET A 35 -32.93 -19.77 -23.02
N ALA A 36 -32.77 -20.58 -21.97
CA ALA A 36 -33.72 -21.63 -21.60
C ALA A 36 -33.70 -21.82 -20.07
N ALA A 37 -34.85 -21.61 -19.44
CA ALA A 37 -35.13 -21.95 -18.05
C ALA A 37 -35.65 -23.39 -17.99
N VAL A 38 -35.20 -24.18 -17.02
CA VAL A 38 -35.97 -25.31 -16.47
C VAL A 38 -35.78 -25.36 -14.96
N ALA A 39 -36.92 -25.50 -14.28
CA ALA A 39 -37.11 -25.52 -12.84
C ALA A 39 -36.51 -26.75 -12.14
N GLY A 40 -36.17 -26.57 -10.86
CA GLY A 40 -35.80 -27.65 -9.95
C GLY A 40 -36.02 -27.22 -8.51
N THR A 41 -37.25 -27.34 -8.03
CA THR A 41 -37.62 -27.27 -6.62
C THR A 41 -37.18 -28.54 -5.90
N ALA A 42 -36.32 -28.41 -4.90
CA ALA A 42 -36.19 -29.40 -3.83
C ALA A 42 -35.94 -28.65 -2.51
N LEU A 43 -37.03 -28.53 -1.74
CA LEU A 43 -37.03 -28.16 -0.33
C LEU A 43 -36.38 -29.32 0.44
N LEU A 44 -35.34 -29.03 1.21
CA LEU A 44 -34.98 -29.88 2.34
C LEU A 44 -35.10 -29.06 3.61
N ASP A 45 -36.11 -29.46 4.40
CA ASP A 45 -36.31 -29.13 5.80
C ASP A 45 -35.04 -29.36 6.61
N ALA A 46 -34.58 -28.33 7.31
CA ALA A 46 -33.61 -28.44 8.38
C ALA A 46 -34.34 -28.14 9.71
N PRO A 47 -34.39 -29.08 10.67
CA PRO A 47 -35.03 -28.83 11.95
C PRO A 47 -34.21 -27.85 12.80
N ALA A 48 -34.95 -26.97 13.50
CA ALA A 48 -34.45 -25.87 14.32
C ALA A 48 -33.56 -26.34 15.50
N PRO A 49 -32.56 -25.54 15.91
CA PRO A 49 -31.82 -25.79 17.16
C PRO A 49 -32.71 -25.49 18.38
N THR A 50 -32.73 -26.43 19.31
CA THR A 50 -33.39 -26.37 20.61
C THR A 50 -32.87 -25.22 21.47
N ALA A 51 -33.81 -24.45 22.04
CA ALA A 51 -33.53 -23.34 22.95
C ALA A 51 -32.98 -23.85 24.29
N VAL A 52 -31.86 -23.28 24.72
CA VAL A 52 -31.30 -23.44 26.08
C VAL A 52 -31.95 -22.40 27.00
N PRO A 53 -32.50 -22.79 28.17
CA PRO A 53 -33.09 -21.83 29.10
C PRO A 53 -32.01 -21.00 29.83
N PRO A 54 -32.28 -19.73 30.17
CA PRO A 54 -31.35 -18.90 30.92
C PRO A 54 -31.29 -19.32 32.39
N PRO A 55 -30.12 -19.24 33.07
CA PRO A 55 -30.05 -19.40 34.51
C PRO A 55 -30.60 -18.17 35.25
N THR A 56 -31.40 -18.43 36.28
CA THR A 56 -31.95 -17.47 37.25
C THR A 56 -30.85 -16.82 38.09
N PRO A 57 -30.91 -15.51 38.39
CA PRO A 57 -29.96 -14.88 39.30
C PRO A 57 -30.35 -15.12 40.77
N THR A 58 -29.42 -15.61 41.59
CA THR A 58 -29.54 -15.64 43.06
C THR A 58 -28.75 -14.45 43.65
N PRO A 59 -29.28 -13.72 44.65
CA PRO A 59 -28.67 -12.50 45.16
C PRO A 59 -27.54 -12.74 46.17
N ALA A 60 -26.54 -11.85 46.08
CA ALA A 60 -25.61 -11.33 47.08
C ALA A 60 -25.14 -12.21 48.26
N ALA A 61 -23.82 -12.36 48.33
CA ALA A 61 -23.10 -12.42 49.62
C ALA A 61 -21.95 -11.41 49.59
N THR A 62 -22.12 -10.34 50.35
CA THR A 62 -21.09 -9.34 50.64
C THR A 62 -20.15 -9.93 51.68
N THR A 63 -18.92 -10.26 51.28
CA THR A 63 -17.82 -10.47 52.22
C THR A 63 -16.74 -9.44 51.92
N ALA A 64 -16.74 -8.39 52.73
CA ALA A 64 -15.64 -7.45 52.83
C ALA A 64 -14.42 -8.19 53.41
N ALA A 65 -13.43 -8.47 52.56
CA ALA A 65 -12.10 -8.86 52.99
C ALA A 65 -11.15 -7.73 52.62
N ALA A 66 -10.60 -7.08 53.65
CA ALA A 66 -9.54 -6.11 53.53
C ALA A 66 -8.32 -6.78 52.88
N ALA A 67 -7.93 -6.28 51.70
CA ALA A 67 -6.70 -6.65 51.03
C ALA A 67 -5.75 -5.44 51.04
N GLU A 68 -4.61 -5.64 51.67
CA GLU A 68 -3.51 -4.69 51.82
C GLU A 68 -3.07 -4.14 50.45
N ALA A 69 -2.78 -2.84 50.42
CA ALA A 69 -2.28 -2.14 49.26
C ALA A 69 -0.86 -2.60 48.92
N VAL A 70 -0.73 -3.62 48.06
CA VAL A 70 0.51 -3.93 47.38
C VAL A 70 0.68 -2.91 46.26
N SER A 71 1.58 -1.94 46.46
CA SER A 71 2.03 -1.01 45.44
C SER A 71 2.78 -1.76 44.33
N THR A 72 2.04 -2.30 43.36
CA THR A 72 2.63 -2.75 42.09
C THR A 72 3.20 -1.54 41.35
N ALA A 73 4.53 -1.47 41.28
CA ALA A 73 5.24 -0.60 40.37
C ALA A 73 4.68 -0.81 38.96
N ALA A 74 4.10 0.24 38.38
CA ALA A 74 3.53 0.22 37.05
C ALA A 74 4.61 -0.20 36.04
N ALA A 75 4.35 -1.30 35.32
CA ALA A 75 5.12 -1.64 34.13
C ALA A 75 5.14 -0.40 33.21
N PRO A 76 6.26 -0.11 32.52
CA PRO A 76 6.33 1.03 31.61
C PRO A 76 5.19 0.89 30.59
N GLY A 77 4.23 1.82 30.67
CA GLY A 77 3.06 1.84 29.81
C GLY A 77 3.48 1.79 28.35
N ALA A 78 2.70 1.08 27.53
CA ALA A 78 2.86 1.10 26.08
C ALA A 78 3.00 2.57 25.62
N PRO A 79 3.99 2.90 24.77
CA PRO A 79 4.18 4.28 24.31
C PRO A 79 2.85 4.78 23.76
N ALA A 80 2.43 5.97 24.21
CA ALA A 80 1.20 6.59 23.75
C ALA A 80 1.16 6.57 22.22
N ALA A 81 0.09 6.01 21.66
CA ALA A 81 -0.09 5.92 20.22
C ALA A 81 0.02 7.33 19.65
N SER A 82 1.09 7.58 18.90
CA SER A 82 1.36 8.92 18.40
C SER A 82 0.33 9.26 17.32
N THR A 83 -0.25 10.47 17.33
CA THR A 83 -1.30 10.84 16.37
C THR A 83 -0.82 10.71 14.91
N PRO A 84 -1.65 10.17 13.99
CA PRO A 84 -1.32 10.14 12.57
C PRO A 84 -1.02 11.55 12.02
N VAL A 85 -0.05 11.65 11.11
CA VAL A 85 0.26 12.88 10.38
C VAL A 85 -0.49 12.86 9.06
N HIS A 86 -1.20 13.93 8.74
CA HIS A 86 -1.99 14.06 7.50
C HIS A 86 -1.28 14.94 6.48
N PHE A 87 -1.56 14.69 5.21
CA PHE A 87 -1.14 15.52 4.10
C PHE A 87 -2.31 15.76 3.16
N THR A 88 -2.48 17.02 2.76
CA THR A 88 -3.41 17.42 1.70
C THR A 88 -2.62 18.04 0.57
N GLY A 89 -2.77 17.50 -0.65
CA GLY A 89 -2.03 17.99 -1.81
C GLY A 89 -1.89 16.96 -2.91
N LYS A 90 -0.98 17.22 -3.85
CA LYS A 90 -0.68 16.27 -4.92
C LYS A 90 0.44 15.33 -4.50
N ALA A 91 0.33 14.10 -4.97
CA ALA A 91 1.37 13.08 -4.88
C ALA A 91 1.57 12.40 -6.22
N PHE A 92 2.65 11.66 -6.36
CA PHE A 92 2.83 10.74 -7.47
C PHE A 92 3.30 9.39 -6.94
N ASP A 93 3.15 8.34 -7.72
CA ASP A 93 3.84 7.08 -7.48
C ASP A 93 4.50 6.62 -8.79
N THR A 94 5.55 5.82 -8.65
CA THR A 94 6.29 5.27 -9.78
C THR A 94 6.95 3.97 -9.36
N CYS A 95 7.24 3.11 -10.33
CA CYS A 95 7.58 1.72 -10.08
C CYS A 95 8.81 1.55 -9.20
N GLU A 96 9.93 2.25 -9.47
CA GLU A 96 11.12 2.27 -8.61
C GLU A 96 11.18 3.57 -7.80
N ALA A 97 11.56 3.50 -6.52
CA ALA A 97 11.93 4.69 -5.77
C ALA A 97 13.00 5.50 -6.54
N PRO A 98 12.76 6.79 -6.89
CA PRO A 98 13.73 7.59 -7.62
C PRO A 98 14.98 7.88 -6.77
N SER A 99 16.12 8.17 -7.41
CA SER A 99 17.33 8.57 -6.68
C SER A 99 17.10 9.85 -5.86
N VAL A 100 17.88 10.05 -4.78
CA VAL A 100 17.79 11.28 -3.96
C VAL A 100 18.00 12.55 -4.79
N GLU A 101 18.87 12.49 -5.80
CA GLU A 101 19.09 13.59 -6.76
C GLU A 101 17.81 13.89 -7.55
N THR A 102 17.16 12.87 -8.10
CA THR A 102 15.89 13.02 -8.83
C THR A 102 14.81 13.60 -7.90
N MET A 103 14.72 13.10 -6.68
CA MET A 103 13.78 13.61 -5.66
C MET A 103 14.04 15.08 -5.31
N ARG A 104 15.31 15.52 -5.33
CA ARG A 104 15.70 16.93 -5.15
C ARG A 104 15.27 17.79 -6.32
N ALA A 105 15.57 17.38 -7.55
CA ALA A 105 15.16 18.08 -8.76
C ALA A 105 13.62 18.21 -8.86
N TRP A 106 12.90 17.15 -8.48
CA TRP A 106 11.45 17.10 -8.48
C TRP A 106 10.79 17.94 -7.38
N ARG A 107 11.53 18.54 -6.44
CA ARG A 107 10.95 19.55 -5.53
C ARG A 107 10.41 20.79 -6.24
N GLY A 108 10.82 21.05 -7.49
CA GLY A 108 10.22 22.07 -8.35
C GLY A 108 8.90 21.66 -9.01
N SER A 109 8.43 20.42 -8.79
CA SER A 109 7.15 19.92 -9.29
C SER A 109 5.98 20.34 -8.39
N PRO A 110 4.71 20.16 -8.82
CA PRO A 110 3.56 20.46 -7.97
C PRO A 110 3.26 19.36 -6.93
N TYR A 111 4.10 18.33 -6.81
CA TYR A 111 3.89 17.18 -5.91
C TYR A 111 4.58 17.40 -4.56
N GLY A 112 3.91 16.99 -3.47
CA GLY A 112 4.44 17.06 -2.11
C GLY A 112 4.58 15.70 -1.42
N ALA A 113 4.00 14.63 -1.98
CA ALA A 113 4.18 13.26 -1.50
C ALA A 113 4.54 12.29 -2.64
N VAL A 114 5.11 11.15 -2.27
CA VAL A 114 5.46 10.07 -3.18
C VAL A 114 4.99 8.71 -2.65
N GLY A 115 4.39 7.90 -3.51
CA GLY A 115 4.11 6.48 -3.26
C GLY A 115 5.37 5.65 -3.38
N ILE A 116 5.65 4.82 -2.36
CA ILE A 116 6.82 3.94 -2.34
C ILE A 116 6.37 2.48 -2.23
N TYR A 117 6.79 1.64 -3.18
CA TYR A 117 6.49 0.21 -3.15
C TYR A 117 7.46 -0.52 -2.23
N PHE A 118 7.20 -0.44 -0.94
CA PHE A 118 8.19 -0.75 0.10
C PHE A 118 8.38 -2.25 0.36
N ALA A 119 7.36 -3.06 0.09
CA ALA A 119 7.39 -4.50 0.33
C ALA A 119 6.30 -5.26 -0.46
N GLY A 120 6.27 -6.59 -0.28
CA GLY A 120 5.33 -7.50 -0.92
C GLY A 120 5.86 -8.18 -2.19
N ARG A 121 5.52 -9.46 -2.38
CA ARG A 121 6.05 -10.31 -3.46
C ARG A 121 5.51 -9.95 -4.85
N GLY A 122 4.38 -9.23 -4.92
CA GLY A 122 3.69 -8.85 -6.16
C GLY A 122 4.08 -7.49 -6.73
N ARG A 123 5.16 -6.86 -6.23
CA ARG A 123 5.66 -5.57 -6.74
C ARG A 123 6.03 -5.69 -8.22
N GLY A 124 5.65 -4.69 -9.02
CA GLY A 124 6.07 -4.61 -10.43
C GLY A 124 7.58 -4.43 -10.58
N CYS A 125 8.17 -3.58 -9.73
CA CYS A 125 9.63 -3.41 -9.63
C CYS A 125 10.13 -4.03 -8.32
N PRO A 126 10.68 -5.26 -8.36
CA PRO A 126 11.07 -5.97 -7.14
C PRO A 126 12.31 -5.38 -6.47
N GLY A 127 13.24 -4.80 -7.25
CA GLY A 127 14.57 -4.42 -6.81
C GLY A 127 14.65 -3.18 -5.91
N GLN A 128 13.76 -2.19 -6.09
CA GLN A 128 13.70 -0.95 -5.29
C GLN A 128 15.07 -0.41 -4.84
N ARG A 129 16.02 -0.26 -5.79
CA ARG A 129 17.46 -0.11 -5.49
C ARG A 129 17.80 1.06 -4.57
N GLU A 130 17.06 2.16 -4.70
CA GLU A 130 17.28 3.38 -3.92
C GLU A 130 16.59 3.32 -2.55
N LEU A 131 15.59 2.44 -2.36
CA LEU A 131 14.72 2.47 -1.20
C LEU A 131 15.38 1.79 0.02
N GLY A 132 16.09 2.60 0.81
CA GLY A 132 16.62 2.23 2.11
C GLY A 132 16.25 3.24 3.20
N PRO A 133 16.60 2.96 4.48
CA PRO A 133 16.33 3.89 5.59
C PRO A 133 16.98 5.27 5.38
N ASP A 134 18.18 5.33 4.82
CA ASP A 134 18.87 6.58 4.52
C ASP A 134 18.15 7.40 3.45
N TRP A 135 17.59 6.72 2.44
CA TRP A 135 16.79 7.36 1.41
C TRP A 135 15.50 7.94 2.00
N VAL A 136 14.79 7.15 2.82
CA VAL A 136 13.56 7.57 3.51
C VAL A 136 13.83 8.82 4.36
N ALA A 137 14.88 8.79 5.18
CA ALA A 137 15.30 9.93 5.99
C ALA A 137 15.64 11.15 5.12
N SER A 138 16.40 10.96 4.04
CA SER A 138 16.83 12.02 3.13
C SER A 138 15.65 12.71 2.44
N VAL A 139 14.70 11.96 1.89
CA VAL A 139 13.55 12.55 1.17
C VAL A 139 12.57 13.22 2.14
N GLN A 140 12.37 12.67 3.34
CA GLN A 140 11.53 13.32 4.34
C GLN A 140 12.15 14.60 4.90
N ALA A 141 13.46 14.64 5.12
CA ALA A 141 14.19 15.85 5.49
C ALA A 141 14.10 16.93 4.39
N MET A 142 14.00 16.52 3.12
CA MET A 142 13.75 17.40 1.97
C MET A 142 12.28 17.88 1.87
N GLY A 143 11.40 17.43 2.76
CA GLY A 143 10.00 17.83 2.83
C GLY A 143 9.04 16.96 2.03
N TRP A 144 9.48 15.83 1.46
CA TRP A 144 8.57 14.85 0.87
C TRP A 144 7.74 14.15 1.96
N ARG A 145 6.48 13.86 1.65
CA ARG A 145 5.66 12.91 2.40
C ARG A 145 5.68 11.55 1.69
N LEU A 146 5.47 10.48 2.44
CA LEU A 146 5.56 9.11 1.91
C LEU A 146 4.22 8.39 2.06
N LEU A 147 3.84 7.66 1.03
CA LEU A 147 2.68 6.77 0.97
C LEU A 147 3.19 5.34 0.76
N PRO A 148 3.40 4.54 1.82
CA PRO A 148 3.97 3.20 1.70
C PRO A 148 2.95 2.21 1.14
N VAL A 149 3.24 1.66 -0.03
CA VAL A 149 2.41 0.67 -0.73
C VAL A 149 3.01 -0.73 -0.59
N PHE A 150 2.23 -1.68 -0.09
CA PHE A 150 2.56 -3.09 -0.02
C PHE A 150 1.82 -3.85 -1.12
N VAL A 151 2.56 -4.52 -2.00
CA VAL A 151 1.97 -5.28 -3.11
C VAL A 151 2.12 -6.77 -2.84
N GLY A 152 1.12 -7.29 -2.15
CA GLY A 152 1.08 -8.66 -1.65
C GLY A 152 0.36 -9.61 -2.59
N SER A 153 -0.30 -10.57 -1.96
CA SER A 153 -1.21 -11.49 -2.64
C SER A 153 -2.43 -10.76 -3.20
N GLN A 154 -2.92 -11.26 -4.33
CA GLN A 154 -3.93 -10.63 -5.18
C GLN A 154 -5.19 -11.47 -5.22
N ALA A 155 -6.33 -10.84 -5.50
CA ALA A 155 -7.60 -11.57 -5.66
C ALA A 155 -7.44 -12.74 -6.65
N PRO A 156 -8.02 -13.93 -6.40
CA PRO A 156 -7.85 -15.09 -7.29
C PRO A 156 -8.28 -14.82 -8.74
N CYS A 157 -9.22 -13.90 -8.93
CA CYS A 157 -9.73 -13.45 -10.22
C CYS A 157 -9.13 -12.11 -10.68
N VAL A 158 -7.92 -11.76 -10.22
CA VAL A 158 -7.19 -10.56 -10.66
C VAL A 158 -7.09 -10.50 -12.19
N GLU A 159 -7.38 -9.34 -12.75
CA GLU A 159 -7.44 -9.15 -14.20
C GLU A 159 -6.04 -9.02 -14.81
N ALA A 160 -5.16 -8.31 -14.11
CA ALA A 160 -3.78 -8.06 -14.53
C ALA A 160 -2.99 -9.39 -14.65
N PRO A 161 -2.53 -9.78 -15.86
CA PRO A 161 -1.83 -11.06 -16.05
C PRO A 161 -0.58 -11.22 -15.20
N ALA A 162 0.21 -10.15 -15.04
CA ALA A 162 1.43 -10.13 -14.22
C ALA A 162 1.16 -10.40 -12.74
N LYS A 163 -0.10 -10.28 -12.30
CA LYS A 163 -0.52 -10.41 -10.90
C LYS A 163 -1.09 -11.79 -10.58
N LYS A 164 -1.46 -12.58 -11.59
CA LYS A 164 -2.02 -13.93 -11.44
C LYS A 164 -1.13 -14.90 -10.64
N PRO A 165 0.21 -14.91 -10.78
CA PRO A 165 1.08 -15.77 -9.97
C PRO A 165 1.03 -15.48 -8.46
N PHE A 166 0.48 -14.33 -8.06
CA PHE A 166 0.38 -13.90 -6.68
C PHE A 166 -1.03 -14.08 -6.10
N ALA A 167 -1.86 -14.94 -6.69
CA ALA A 167 -3.21 -15.21 -6.18
C ALA A 167 -3.20 -15.58 -4.68
N ILE A 168 -4.21 -15.09 -3.95
CA ILE A 168 -4.56 -15.53 -2.60
C ILE A 168 -4.95 -17.01 -2.67
N GLY A 169 -4.39 -17.82 -1.77
CA GLY A 169 -4.62 -19.25 -1.71
C GLY A 169 -5.89 -19.63 -0.95
N SER A 170 -5.94 -20.90 -0.51
CA SER A 170 -7.08 -21.45 0.25
C SER A 170 -7.19 -20.96 1.69
N ASP A 171 -6.15 -20.34 2.24
CA ASP A 171 -6.11 -19.73 3.58
C ASP A 171 -6.01 -18.19 3.47
N PRO A 172 -7.07 -17.49 3.02
CA PRO A 172 -7.01 -16.04 2.84
C PRO A 172 -6.75 -15.31 4.16
N TRP A 173 -7.34 -15.77 5.27
CA TRP A 173 -7.20 -15.11 6.57
C TRP A 173 -5.79 -15.24 7.16
N GLY A 174 -5.25 -16.46 7.19
CA GLY A 174 -3.89 -16.69 7.67
C GLY A 174 -2.86 -16.03 6.76
N GLN A 175 -3.08 -16.04 5.44
CA GLN A 175 -2.20 -15.35 4.49
C GLN A 175 -2.22 -13.83 4.70
N GLY A 176 -3.39 -13.21 4.87
CA GLY A 176 -3.50 -11.78 5.17
C GLY A 176 -2.82 -11.37 6.46
N THR A 177 -2.95 -12.20 7.51
CA THR A 177 -2.26 -12.00 8.80
C THR A 177 -0.74 -12.08 8.63
N ARG A 178 -0.23 -13.10 7.92
CA ARG A 178 1.21 -13.27 7.69
C ARG A 178 1.79 -12.10 6.91
N GLU A 179 1.18 -11.73 5.78
CA GLU A 179 1.71 -10.65 4.96
C GLU A 179 1.60 -9.28 5.66
N ALA A 180 0.60 -9.05 6.52
CA ALA A 180 0.53 -7.84 7.34
C ALA A 180 1.72 -7.75 8.33
N GLY A 181 2.08 -8.87 8.94
CA GLY A 181 3.29 -8.98 9.74
C GLY A 181 4.55 -8.67 8.91
N ASP A 182 4.62 -9.14 7.66
CA ASP A 182 5.73 -8.88 6.75
C ASP A 182 5.83 -7.39 6.38
N ALA A 183 4.70 -6.75 6.08
CA ALA A 183 4.62 -5.31 5.85
C ALA A 183 5.14 -4.53 7.05
N VAL A 184 4.68 -4.84 8.27
CA VAL A 184 5.13 -4.11 9.46
C VAL A 184 6.63 -4.31 9.69
N ARG A 185 7.17 -5.52 9.49
CA ARG A 185 8.62 -5.75 9.61
C ARG A 185 9.41 -4.94 8.59
N ALA A 186 8.99 -4.92 7.32
CA ALA A 186 9.64 -4.13 6.29
C ALA A 186 9.52 -2.61 6.54
N ALA A 187 8.36 -2.13 6.99
CA ALA A 187 8.15 -0.73 7.35
C ALA A 187 9.10 -0.30 8.48
N ARG A 188 9.26 -1.12 9.52
CA ARG A 188 10.23 -0.88 10.61
C ARG A 188 11.67 -0.86 10.11
N ALA A 189 12.03 -1.76 9.20
CA ALA A 189 13.37 -1.80 8.62
C ALA A 189 13.73 -0.53 7.82
N LEU A 190 12.72 0.14 7.25
CA LEU A 190 12.85 1.44 6.59
C LEU A 190 12.77 2.63 7.55
N GLY A 191 12.60 2.40 8.86
CA GLY A 191 12.45 3.45 9.87
C GLY A 191 11.04 4.06 9.94
N LEU A 192 10.04 3.47 9.30
CA LEU A 192 8.66 3.94 9.36
C LEU A 192 8.04 3.55 10.72
N GLY A 193 7.71 4.57 11.52
CA GLY A 193 7.18 4.41 12.87
C GLY A 193 5.71 4.00 12.90
N THR A 194 5.24 3.60 14.09
CA THR A 194 3.82 3.35 14.36
C THR A 194 2.95 4.57 14.02
N SER A 195 1.67 4.32 13.78
CA SER A 195 0.70 5.27 13.25
C SER A 195 0.97 5.77 11.83
N SER A 196 1.98 5.22 11.15
CA SER A 196 2.12 5.33 9.70
C SER A 196 1.04 4.49 9.01
N PRO A 197 0.50 4.95 7.87
CA PRO A 197 -0.31 4.11 7.01
C PRO A 197 0.53 3.11 6.22
N LEU A 198 -0.01 1.91 6.03
CA LEU A 198 0.49 0.88 5.12
C LEU A 198 -0.65 0.57 4.15
N TYR A 199 -0.49 0.97 2.89
CA TYR A 199 -1.51 0.82 1.85
C TYR A 199 -1.37 -0.55 1.18
N LEU A 200 -2.31 -1.45 1.43
CA LEU A 200 -2.38 -2.74 0.75
C LEU A 200 -2.92 -2.54 -0.67
N ASP A 201 -2.13 -2.94 -1.66
CA ASP A 201 -2.52 -2.94 -3.07
C ASP A 201 -3.21 -4.26 -3.44
N ILE A 202 -4.51 -4.18 -3.73
CA ILE A 202 -5.28 -5.22 -4.41
C ILE A 202 -5.72 -4.67 -5.76
N GLU A 203 -5.11 -5.20 -6.82
CA GLU A 203 -5.36 -4.80 -8.20
C GLU A 203 -6.79 -5.13 -8.64
N SER A 204 -7.22 -4.55 -9.77
CA SER A 204 -8.56 -4.83 -10.32
C SER A 204 -8.76 -6.33 -10.55
N TYR A 205 -9.94 -6.82 -10.19
CA TYR A 205 -10.33 -8.21 -10.29
C TYR A 205 -11.75 -8.33 -10.84
N ARG A 206 -12.07 -9.50 -11.39
CA ARG A 206 -13.33 -9.72 -12.12
C ARG A 206 -14.55 -9.34 -11.29
N ARG A 207 -15.30 -8.35 -11.77
CA ARG A 207 -16.57 -7.92 -11.17
C ARG A 207 -17.63 -9.02 -11.28
N GLY A 208 -18.42 -9.19 -10.22
CA GLY A 208 -19.52 -10.17 -10.17
C GLY A 208 -19.08 -11.59 -9.79
N ASP A 209 -17.79 -11.83 -9.59
CA ASP A 209 -17.25 -13.09 -9.10
C ASP A 209 -17.30 -13.11 -7.56
N ALA A 210 -18.44 -13.53 -7.01
CA ALA A 210 -18.69 -13.47 -5.56
C ALA A 210 -17.69 -14.31 -4.73
N PRO A 211 -17.32 -15.56 -5.11
CA PRO A 211 -16.30 -16.32 -4.40
C PRO A 211 -14.93 -15.64 -4.39
N CYS A 212 -14.53 -15.04 -5.51
CA CYS A 212 -13.29 -14.28 -5.59
C CYS A 212 -13.31 -13.06 -4.67
N ALA A 213 -14.38 -12.26 -4.72
CA ALA A 213 -14.53 -11.08 -3.88
C ALA A 213 -14.55 -11.44 -2.39
N ALA A 214 -15.21 -12.55 -2.01
CA ALA A 214 -15.21 -13.05 -0.63
C ALA A 214 -13.81 -13.47 -0.16
N THR A 215 -13.02 -14.11 -1.04
CA THR A 215 -11.63 -14.49 -0.75
C THR A 215 -10.76 -13.26 -0.54
N ALA A 216 -10.86 -12.27 -1.43
CA ALA A 216 -10.14 -11.00 -1.30
C ALA A 216 -10.54 -10.25 -0.02
N LEU A 217 -11.84 -10.18 0.29
CA LEU A 217 -12.33 -9.53 1.50
C LEU A 217 -11.79 -10.21 2.78
N SER A 218 -11.80 -11.55 2.84
CA SER A 218 -11.26 -12.28 3.99
C SER A 218 -9.79 -11.97 4.23
N PHE A 219 -8.99 -11.95 3.17
CA PHE A 219 -7.58 -11.56 3.20
C PHE A 219 -7.38 -10.12 3.67
N VAL A 220 -8.10 -9.15 3.06
CA VAL A 220 -8.01 -7.73 3.40
C VAL A 220 -8.39 -7.49 4.86
N ARG A 221 -9.45 -8.13 5.36
CA ARG A 221 -9.86 -8.00 6.76
C ARG A 221 -8.80 -8.51 7.73
N ALA A 222 -8.23 -9.69 7.45
CA ALA A 222 -7.16 -10.25 8.28
C ALA A 222 -5.92 -9.36 8.28
N TRP A 223 -5.53 -8.87 7.10
CA TRP A 223 -4.45 -7.90 6.94
C TRP A 223 -4.68 -6.66 7.81
N ASN A 224 -5.86 -6.04 7.66
CA ASN A 224 -6.17 -4.80 8.35
C ASN A 224 -6.19 -4.96 9.87
N ARG A 225 -6.75 -6.07 10.35
CA ARG A 225 -6.77 -6.41 11.78
C ARG A 225 -5.36 -6.51 12.33
N GLU A 226 -4.47 -7.20 11.62
CA GLU A 226 -3.09 -7.41 12.07
C GLU A 226 -2.27 -6.12 11.99
N VAL A 227 -2.39 -5.33 10.92
CA VAL A 227 -1.74 -4.02 10.80
C VAL A 227 -2.13 -3.10 11.96
N ARG A 228 -3.43 -3.04 12.32
CA ARG A 228 -3.90 -2.30 13.50
C ARG A 228 -3.32 -2.83 14.79
N ARG A 229 -3.37 -4.15 15.00
CA ARG A 229 -2.82 -4.81 16.20
C ARG A 229 -1.34 -4.47 16.40
N LEU A 230 -0.60 -4.30 15.31
CA LEU A 230 0.81 -3.95 15.29
C LEU A 230 1.10 -2.44 15.35
N GLY A 231 0.06 -1.61 15.48
CA GLY A 231 0.17 -0.16 15.72
C GLY A 231 0.30 0.68 14.45
N TYR A 232 -0.08 0.17 13.28
CA TYR A 232 -0.08 0.90 12.00
C TYR A 232 -1.52 1.11 11.51
N LEU A 233 -1.70 2.01 10.54
CA LEU A 233 -3.01 2.25 9.93
C LEU A 233 -3.14 1.44 8.63
N PRO A 234 -4.16 0.57 8.49
CA PRO A 234 -4.38 -0.13 7.24
C PRO A 234 -5.00 0.80 6.20
N GLY A 235 -4.26 1.09 5.13
CA GLY A 235 -4.81 1.68 3.91
C GLY A 235 -5.13 0.61 2.88
N PHE A 236 -6.02 0.92 1.95
CA PHE A 236 -6.37 0.00 0.86
C PHE A 236 -6.35 0.73 -0.48
N TYR A 237 -5.60 0.18 -1.43
CA TYR A 237 -5.57 0.60 -2.82
C TYR A 237 -6.30 -0.41 -3.69
N SER A 238 -7.17 0.06 -4.57
CA SER A 238 -7.75 -0.74 -5.66
C SER A 238 -8.42 0.13 -6.73
N SER A 239 -8.92 -0.50 -7.80
CA SER A 239 -9.79 0.14 -8.79
C SER A 239 -11.12 0.56 -8.18
N ALA A 240 -11.58 1.77 -8.54
CA ALA A 240 -12.90 2.29 -8.17
C ALA A 240 -14.06 1.40 -8.67
N ASP A 241 -13.86 0.64 -9.73
CA ASP A 241 -14.91 -0.17 -10.36
C ASP A 241 -15.07 -1.57 -9.74
N THR A 242 -14.09 -2.01 -8.93
CA THR A 242 -14.02 -3.36 -8.35
C THR A 242 -13.73 -3.31 -6.84
N GLY A 243 -12.48 -3.39 -6.40
CA GLY A 243 -12.14 -3.54 -4.98
C GLY A 243 -12.65 -2.41 -4.08
N VAL A 244 -12.58 -1.16 -4.54
CA VAL A 244 -13.11 0.00 -3.79
C VAL A 244 -14.61 -0.12 -3.61
N ARG A 245 -15.32 -0.51 -4.68
CA ARG A 245 -16.78 -0.69 -4.68
C ARG A 245 -17.19 -1.81 -3.74
N ASP A 246 -16.45 -2.91 -3.72
CA ASP A 246 -16.71 -4.04 -2.83
C ASP A 246 -16.48 -3.65 -1.36
N ILE A 247 -15.37 -2.97 -1.04
CA ILE A 247 -15.11 -2.49 0.32
C ILE A 247 -16.18 -1.48 0.77
N GLU A 248 -16.65 -0.58 -0.11
CA GLU A 248 -17.74 0.33 0.23
C GLU A 248 -19.07 -0.42 0.48
N ALA A 249 -19.38 -1.46 -0.30
CA ALA A 249 -20.54 -2.29 -0.04
C ALA A 249 -20.46 -2.97 1.34
N GLN A 250 -19.27 -3.47 1.71
CA GLN A 250 -19.03 -4.06 3.02
C GLN A 250 -19.12 -3.03 4.16
N ARG A 251 -18.65 -1.79 3.93
CA ARG A 251 -18.80 -0.70 4.90
C ARG A 251 -20.28 -0.40 5.16
N LYS A 252 -21.10 -0.33 4.09
CA LYS A 252 -22.55 -0.13 4.21
C LYS A 252 -23.25 -1.29 4.94
N ALA A 253 -22.72 -2.51 4.81
CA ALA A 253 -23.22 -3.69 5.51
C ALA A 253 -22.77 -3.81 6.98
N GLY A 254 -21.91 -2.90 7.47
CA GLY A 254 -21.40 -2.94 8.84
C GLY A 254 -20.30 -3.97 9.10
N THR A 255 -19.65 -4.47 8.04
CA THR A 255 -18.55 -5.43 8.15
C THR A 255 -17.38 -4.85 8.95
N ALA A 256 -16.90 -5.61 9.94
CA ALA A 256 -15.75 -5.21 10.76
C ALA A 256 -14.41 -5.39 10.02
N ASP A 257 -13.33 -4.83 10.59
CA ASP A 257 -11.95 -4.98 10.08
C ASP A 257 -11.71 -4.46 8.65
N LEU A 258 -12.54 -3.55 8.16
CA LEU A 258 -12.31 -2.84 6.90
C LEU A 258 -11.08 -1.93 6.99
N PRO A 259 -10.59 -1.31 5.91
CA PRO A 259 -9.47 -0.38 5.96
C PRO A 259 -9.74 0.83 6.88
N ALA A 260 -8.74 1.66 7.13
CA ALA A 260 -8.88 2.97 7.76
C ALA A 260 -8.79 4.12 6.73
N VAL A 261 -8.12 3.87 5.60
CA VAL A 261 -7.87 4.86 4.54
C VAL A 261 -8.15 4.22 3.19
N MET A 262 -8.82 4.95 2.30
CA MET A 262 -9.18 4.51 0.97
C MET A 262 -8.34 5.21 -0.10
N TRP A 263 -7.55 4.45 -0.86
CA TRP A 263 -6.89 4.91 -2.07
C TRP A 263 -7.59 4.26 -3.26
N PHE A 264 -8.22 5.06 -4.13
CA PHE A 264 -8.94 4.55 -5.28
C PHE A 264 -8.28 4.98 -6.59
N ALA A 265 -8.23 4.07 -7.56
CA ALA A 265 -7.83 4.38 -8.93
C ALA A 265 -9.08 4.62 -9.80
N ARG A 266 -9.15 5.81 -10.40
CA ARG A 266 -10.07 6.13 -11.49
C ARG A 266 -9.42 7.15 -12.43
N TRP A 267 -8.96 6.70 -13.59
CA TRP A 267 -8.12 7.50 -14.47
C TRP A 267 -8.90 8.40 -15.43
N LEU A 268 -9.61 9.39 -14.89
CA LEU A 268 -10.34 10.41 -15.68
C LEU A 268 -9.55 11.72 -15.85
N GLY A 269 -8.28 11.74 -15.45
CA GLY A 269 -7.37 12.87 -15.61
C GLY A 269 -7.58 14.02 -14.61
N LYS A 270 -8.60 13.94 -13.74
CA LYS A 270 -8.95 14.98 -12.77
C LYS A 270 -9.16 14.39 -11.36
N PRO A 271 -8.61 15.03 -10.31
CA PRO A 271 -8.91 14.67 -8.92
C PRO A 271 -10.41 14.72 -8.60
N ALA A 272 -10.90 13.79 -7.78
CA ALA A 272 -12.32 13.59 -7.48
C ALA A 272 -12.52 13.00 -6.07
N LEU A 273 -11.73 13.48 -5.08
CA LEU A 273 -11.69 12.90 -3.73
C LEU A 273 -13.07 12.81 -3.07
N ALA A 274 -13.93 13.82 -3.24
CA ALA A 274 -15.26 13.87 -2.62
C ALA A 274 -16.40 13.36 -3.52
N THR A 275 -16.14 13.17 -4.82
CA THR A 275 -17.17 12.98 -5.85
C THR A 275 -17.08 11.63 -6.58
N GLU A 276 -16.22 10.73 -6.13
CA GLU A 276 -16.15 9.36 -6.65
C GLU A 276 -17.48 8.62 -6.42
N ALA A 277 -18.15 8.22 -7.51
CA ALA A 277 -19.48 7.62 -7.45
C ALA A 277 -19.51 6.26 -6.75
N ALA A 278 -18.39 5.52 -6.73
CA ALA A 278 -18.29 4.25 -6.01
C ALA A 278 -18.29 4.43 -4.48
N LEU A 279 -18.00 5.62 -3.96
CA LEU A 279 -17.91 5.92 -2.53
C LEU A 279 -19.06 6.86 -2.10
N ALA A 280 -19.73 6.56 -0.98
CA ALA A 280 -20.67 7.53 -0.42
C ALA A 280 -19.92 8.82 -0.03
N PRO A 281 -20.46 10.04 -0.25
CA PRO A 281 -19.72 11.29 -0.01
C PRO A 281 -19.09 11.44 1.38
N ALA A 282 -19.76 10.92 2.42
CA ALA A 282 -19.29 10.95 3.82
C ALA A 282 -18.46 9.72 4.25
N ALA A 283 -18.25 8.72 3.39
CA ALA A 283 -17.41 7.57 3.73
C ALA A 283 -15.93 7.97 3.75
N TRP A 284 -15.11 7.40 4.63
CA TRP A 284 -13.66 7.69 4.61
C TRP A 284 -13.33 9.19 4.75
N THR A 285 -14.09 9.92 5.55
CA THR A 285 -13.85 11.33 5.86
C THR A 285 -13.87 11.57 7.38
N PRO A 286 -13.20 12.65 7.86
CA PRO A 286 -12.25 13.49 7.13
C PRO A 286 -10.89 12.79 6.93
N HIS A 287 -10.08 13.28 5.99
CA HIS A 287 -8.68 12.90 5.82
C HIS A 287 -8.39 11.40 5.69
N ALA A 288 -9.18 10.66 4.92
CA ALA A 288 -8.94 9.24 4.68
C ALA A 288 -9.14 8.82 3.21
N ARG A 289 -8.85 9.73 2.26
CA ARG A 289 -8.96 9.45 0.82
C ARG A 289 -7.73 9.83 0.02
N ILE A 290 -7.39 8.97 -0.93
CA ILE A 290 -6.40 9.22 -1.98
C ILE A 290 -7.03 8.84 -3.32
N HIS A 291 -6.83 9.65 -4.35
CA HIS A 291 -7.30 9.38 -5.70
C HIS A 291 -6.13 9.31 -6.67
N GLN A 292 -5.85 8.12 -7.21
CA GLN A 292 -5.00 7.99 -8.39
C GLN A 292 -5.83 8.32 -9.63
N TYR A 293 -5.63 9.52 -10.16
CA TYR A 293 -6.51 10.12 -11.17
C TYR A 293 -5.96 10.06 -12.60
N ALA A 294 -4.69 9.67 -12.75
CA ALA A 294 -4.07 9.40 -14.05
C ALA A 294 -2.94 8.40 -13.86
N GLY A 295 -2.81 7.42 -14.77
CA GLY A 295 -1.72 6.46 -14.76
C GLY A 295 -0.75 6.65 -15.93
N ASN A 296 0.51 6.22 -15.75
CA ASN A 296 1.57 6.13 -16.76
C ASN A 296 1.86 7.43 -17.53
N VAL A 297 1.88 8.56 -16.83
CA VAL A 297 2.16 9.87 -17.42
C VAL A 297 3.65 10.19 -17.32
N ALA A 298 4.28 10.54 -18.45
CA ALA A 298 5.65 11.03 -18.45
C ALA A 298 5.71 12.52 -18.11
N GLU A 299 6.50 12.89 -17.10
CA GLU A 299 6.76 14.27 -16.71
C GLU A 299 8.25 14.50 -16.46
N SER A 300 8.67 15.76 -16.55
CA SER A 300 10.06 16.16 -16.33
C SER A 300 10.13 17.40 -15.46
N TYR A 301 10.96 17.36 -14.41
CA TYR A 301 11.25 18.50 -13.54
C TYR A 301 12.73 18.55 -13.21
N GLY A 302 13.31 19.75 -13.24
CA GLY A 302 14.74 19.95 -12.97
C GLY A 302 15.68 19.12 -13.86
N GLY A 303 15.27 18.75 -15.07
CA GLY A 303 16.05 17.91 -15.99
C GLY A 303 15.86 16.40 -15.84
N HIS A 304 15.10 15.93 -14.84
CA HIS A 304 14.87 14.51 -14.58
C HIS A 304 13.47 14.09 -15.05
N ARG A 305 13.39 13.08 -15.91
CA ARG A 305 12.14 12.52 -16.43
C ARG A 305 11.71 11.28 -15.64
N LEU A 306 10.45 11.20 -15.24
CA LEU A 306 9.83 10.02 -14.65
C LEU A 306 8.53 9.66 -15.40
N VAL A 307 8.18 8.37 -15.40
CA VAL A 307 6.83 7.91 -15.74
C VAL A 307 6.11 7.65 -14.42
N ILE A 308 5.01 8.35 -14.20
CA ILE A 308 4.34 8.40 -12.90
C ILE A 308 2.84 8.17 -13.03
N ASP A 309 2.25 7.73 -11.93
CA ASP A 309 0.82 7.85 -11.70
C ASP A 309 0.57 9.09 -10.82
N ARG A 310 -0.44 9.87 -11.17
CA ARG A 310 -0.78 11.12 -10.47
C ARG A 310 -1.83 10.87 -9.41
N ASN A 311 -1.57 11.41 -8.22
CA ASN A 311 -2.42 11.25 -7.05
C ASN A 311 -2.85 12.59 -6.45
N ALA A 312 -4.09 12.65 -5.99
CA ALA A 312 -4.56 13.68 -5.07
C ALA A 312 -4.76 13.04 -3.70
N VAL A 313 -4.29 13.70 -2.65
CA VAL A 313 -4.20 13.15 -1.29
C VAL A 313 -4.97 14.06 -0.35
N ASP A 314 -5.81 13.44 0.49
CA ASP A 314 -6.27 13.97 1.76
C ASP A 314 -6.32 12.80 2.75
N ALA A 315 -5.16 12.43 3.29
CA ALA A 315 -4.96 11.17 4.00
C ALA A 315 -3.76 11.19 4.95
N PRO A 316 -3.63 10.19 5.85
CA PRO A 316 -2.42 9.99 6.62
C PRO A 316 -1.22 9.69 5.71
N VAL A 317 -0.02 10.05 6.17
CA VAL A 317 1.27 9.78 5.51
C VAL A 317 2.26 9.17 6.49
N ALA A 318 3.29 8.51 5.97
CA ALA A 318 4.27 7.84 6.81
C ALA A 318 5.03 8.80 7.71
N ARG A 319 5.41 8.28 8.88
CA ARG A 319 6.20 8.98 9.89
C ARG A 319 7.48 8.20 10.13
N LEU A 320 8.56 8.91 10.42
CA LEU A 320 9.74 8.26 10.97
C LEU A 320 9.50 7.87 12.42
N ALA A 321 10.06 6.73 12.80
CA ALA A 321 10.23 6.41 14.20
C ALA A 321 11.10 7.49 14.84
N THR A 322 10.59 8.18 15.87
CA THR A 322 11.43 9.01 16.71
C THR A 322 12.41 8.11 17.45
N ALA A 323 13.71 8.41 17.34
CA ALA A 323 14.69 7.79 18.21
C ALA A 323 14.24 7.99 19.66
N ARG A 324 14.16 6.92 20.45
CA ARG A 324 13.93 7.07 21.89
C ARG A 324 15.06 7.92 22.46
N ALA A 325 14.75 9.13 22.92
CA ALA A 325 15.61 9.86 23.84
C ALA A 325 15.73 8.98 25.10
N GLY A 326 16.84 8.25 25.27
CA GLY A 326 16.97 7.34 26.40
C GLY A 326 18.15 6.36 26.37
N ALA A 327 18.81 6.14 25.23
CA ALA A 327 20.09 5.43 25.21
C ALA A 327 21.22 6.46 25.09
N SER A 328 21.38 7.31 26.11
CA SER A 328 22.67 7.93 26.34
C SER A 328 23.60 6.79 26.76
N SER A 329 24.46 6.36 25.85
CA SER A 329 25.60 5.54 26.20
C SER A 329 26.41 6.35 27.21
N SER A 330 26.31 5.98 28.48
CA SER A 330 27.26 6.44 29.48
C SER A 330 28.63 5.96 29.04
N VAL A 331 29.40 6.86 28.41
CA VAL A 331 30.82 6.66 28.18
C VAL A 331 31.44 6.50 29.57
N ARG A 332 31.81 5.27 29.89
CA ARG A 332 32.54 4.96 31.11
C ARG A 332 33.95 5.51 30.91
N THR A 333 34.23 6.68 31.48
CA THR A 333 35.58 7.24 31.52
C THR A 333 36.50 6.23 32.21
N PRO A 334 37.62 5.80 31.60
CA PRO A 334 38.58 4.97 32.30
C PRO A 334 39.20 5.77 33.44
N SER A 335 39.19 5.21 34.65
CA SER A 335 39.95 5.73 35.79
C SER A 335 41.45 5.72 35.46
N PRO A 336 42.21 6.77 35.81
CA PRO A 336 43.65 6.76 35.62
C PRO A 336 44.27 5.75 36.59
N ALA A 337 45.07 4.83 36.05
CA ALA A 337 45.85 3.88 36.82
C ALA A 337 46.84 4.63 37.72
N ALA A 338 46.83 4.30 39.01
CA ALA A 338 47.81 4.78 39.97
C ALA A 338 49.21 4.26 39.58
N THR A 339 50.12 5.18 39.33
CA THR A 339 51.56 4.93 39.14
C THR A 339 52.16 4.44 40.46
N GLY A 340 52.59 3.17 40.48
CA GLY A 340 53.43 2.63 41.54
C GLY A 340 54.84 3.26 41.50
N ALA A 341 55.29 3.78 42.64
CA ALA A 341 56.63 4.32 42.85
C ALA A 341 57.69 3.19 42.82
N PRO A 342 58.94 3.50 42.44
CA PRO A 342 60.01 2.51 42.39
C PRO A 342 60.60 2.26 43.78
N ALA A 343 60.81 0.99 44.12
CA ALA A 343 61.60 0.59 45.28
C ALA A 343 63.10 0.64 44.96
N ARG A 344 63.89 1.24 45.86
CA ARG A 344 65.33 1.02 46.05
C ARG A 344 65.74 1.55 47.44
N PRO A 345 66.86 1.08 48.02
CA PRO A 345 67.67 -0.10 47.69
C PRO A 345 67.34 -1.32 48.58
#